data_AF-A0A286G8M9-F1
#
_entry.id   AF-A0A286G8M9-F1
#
_cell.length_a   1.000
_cell.length_b   1.000
_cell.length_c   1.000
_cell.angle_alpha   90.00
_cell.angle_beta   90.00
_cell.angle_gamma   90.00
#
_symmetry.space_group_name_H-M   'P 1'
#
loop_
_entity.id
_entity.type
_entity.pdbx_description
1 polymer ?
#
loop_
_entity_poly.entity_id
_entity_poly.type
_entity_poly.pdbx_seq_one_letter_code
_entity_poly.pdbx_strand_id
1 'polypeptide(L)'
;MTSFLTHRAHVHDARLPLRRRHSALRTCITLFAPYGFRATYHHLTLRAAIPRRLEADPDALVRAVEELHEARVLWLARAEEYAAQRRAEKRAGRRAVPDPRPWWLRSRWDGPDRVWHQDPFRHPSLRLSEYVRRQNAILDGAEPSGCPACGDEGPRVLSSTGHGWVELCRGCAWVLAPCPCGQRHRFVPEILFSWNGIWQRAHMSDDGTPNPHWPAG
;
A
#
# COMPACT_ATOMS: atom_id res chain seq x y z
N MET A 1 6.47 -21.71 -9.94
CA MET A 1 5.81 -20.50 -9.43
C MET A 1 5.82 -19.46 -10.54
N THR A 2 4.66 -18.96 -10.97
CA THR A 2 4.56 -17.93 -12.02
C THR A 2 4.98 -16.55 -11.49
N SER A 3 5.75 -15.81 -12.27
CA SER A 3 6.34 -14.53 -11.87
C SER A 3 5.35 -13.37 -11.99
N PHE A 4 5.62 -12.24 -11.32
CA PHE A 4 4.81 -11.00 -11.43
C PHE A 4 4.58 -10.60 -12.89
N LEU A 5 5.62 -10.64 -13.72
CA LEU A 5 5.54 -10.27 -15.13
C LEU A 5 4.62 -11.19 -15.94
N THR A 6 4.55 -12.47 -15.58
CA THR A 6 3.62 -13.42 -16.21
C THR A 6 2.17 -13.02 -15.93
N HIS A 7 1.85 -12.71 -14.67
CA HIS A 7 0.51 -12.28 -14.31
C HIS A 7 0.17 -10.90 -14.89
N ARG A 8 1.14 -9.98 -14.96
CA ARG A 8 0.98 -8.71 -15.67
C ARG A 8 0.61 -8.95 -17.14
N ALA A 9 1.32 -9.83 -17.85
CA ALA A 9 0.98 -10.18 -19.23
C ALA A 9 -0.46 -10.71 -19.36
N HIS A 10 -0.92 -11.55 -18.42
CA HIS A 10 -2.32 -12.00 -18.39
C HIS A 10 -3.33 -10.88 -18.12
N VAL A 11 -2.96 -9.80 -17.41
CA VAL A 11 -3.85 -8.63 -17.26
C VAL A 11 -4.02 -7.89 -18.60
N HIS A 12 -2.95 -7.81 -19.40
CA HIS A 12 -2.96 -7.17 -20.72
C HIS A 12 -3.63 -8.01 -21.80
N ASP A 13 -3.65 -9.34 -21.66
CA ASP A 13 -4.19 -10.22 -22.69
C ASP A 13 -5.71 -10.10 -22.83
N ALA A 14 -6.14 -9.36 -23.86
CA ALA A 14 -7.54 -9.13 -24.20
C ALA A 14 -8.28 -10.41 -24.64
N ARG A 15 -7.57 -11.50 -24.97
CA ARG A 15 -8.18 -12.80 -25.31
C ARG A 15 -8.66 -13.56 -24.07
N LEU A 16 -8.17 -13.19 -22.89
CA LEU A 16 -8.58 -13.82 -21.64
C LEU A 16 -9.90 -13.21 -21.12
N PRO A 17 -10.80 -14.03 -20.55
CA PRO A 17 -11.98 -13.51 -19.85
C PRO A 17 -11.59 -12.50 -18.77
N LEU A 18 -12.38 -11.43 -18.60
CA LEU A 18 -12.13 -10.35 -17.64
C LEU A 18 -11.89 -10.86 -16.21
N ARG A 19 -12.61 -11.91 -15.80
CA ARG A 19 -12.40 -12.56 -14.49
C ARG A 19 -10.99 -13.14 -14.33
N ARG A 20 -10.41 -13.70 -15.39
CA ARG A 20 -9.03 -14.22 -15.36
C ARG A 20 -8.01 -13.08 -15.32
N ARG A 21 -8.23 -12.03 -16.11
CA ARG A 21 -7.42 -10.79 -16.07
C ARG A 21 -7.43 -10.18 -14.67
N HIS A 22 -8.61 -10.07 -14.05
CA HIS A 22 -8.75 -9.55 -12.69
C HIS A 22 -8.11 -10.43 -11.62
N SER A 23 -8.24 -11.75 -11.73
CA SER A 23 -7.51 -12.68 -10.85
C SER A 23 -5.99 -12.55 -11.00
N ALA A 24 -5.48 -12.35 -12.21
CA ALA A 24 -4.07 -12.11 -12.44
C ALA A 24 -3.59 -10.80 -11.78
N LEU A 25 -4.37 -9.71 -11.85
CA LEU A 25 -4.10 -8.47 -11.11
C LEU A 25 -4.02 -8.73 -9.60
N ARG A 26 -4.97 -9.49 -9.04
CA ARG A 26 -4.94 -9.85 -7.62
C ARG A 26 -3.69 -10.65 -7.25
N THR A 27 -3.24 -11.57 -8.11
CA THR A 27 -1.97 -12.28 -7.90
C THR A 27 -0.77 -11.31 -7.94
N CYS A 28 -0.74 -10.33 -8.85
CA CYS A 28 0.30 -9.28 -8.83
C CYS A 28 0.34 -8.55 -7.49
N ILE A 29 -0.81 -8.22 -6.89
CA ILE A 29 -0.90 -7.55 -5.59
C ILE A 29 -0.40 -8.47 -4.47
N THR A 30 -0.62 -9.79 -4.53
CA THR A 30 -0.02 -10.71 -3.54
C THR A 30 1.51 -10.71 -3.55
N LEU A 31 2.12 -10.42 -4.70
CA LEU A 31 3.57 -10.39 -4.88
C LEU A 31 4.19 -9.04 -4.50
N PHE A 32 3.43 -7.94 -4.59
CA PHE A 32 3.88 -6.61 -4.20
C PHE A 32 2.68 -5.78 -3.74
N ALA A 33 2.67 -5.43 -2.45
CA ALA A 33 1.60 -4.66 -1.82
C ALA A 33 2.18 -3.64 -0.82
N PRO A 34 2.61 -2.46 -1.28
CA PRO A 34 3.30 -1.47 -0.44
C PRO A 34 2.47 -0.96 0.74
N TYR A 35 1.13 -0.98 0.64
CA TYR A 35 0.23 -0.62 1.75
C TYR A 35 -0.32 -1.83 2.50
N GLY A 36 0.18 -3.03 2.19
CA GLY A 36 -0.49 -4.28 2.50
C GLY A 36 -1.60 -4.61 1.52
N PHE A 37 -2.00 -5.89 1.50
CA PHE A 37 -2.86 -6.43 0.45
C PHE A 37 -4.20 -5.71 0.30
N ARG A 38 -4.92 -5.51 1.42
CA ARG A 38 -6.27 -4.92 1.41
C ARG A 38 -6.24 -3.45 0.99
N ALA A 39 -5.37 -2.66 1.61
CA ALA A 39 -5.22 -1.24 1.28
C ALA A 39 -4.67 -1.03 -0.13
N THR A 40 -3.69 -1.82 -0.58
CA THR A 40 -3.18 -1.72 -1.96
C THR A 40 -4.27 -2.07 -2.98
N TYR A 41 -5.09 -3.10 -2.72
CA TYR A 41 -6.22 -3.42 -3.58
C TYR A 41 -7.25 -2.28 -3.61
N HIS A 42 -7.63 -1.76 -2.45
CA HIS A 42 -8.55 -0.63 -2.34
C HIS A 42 -8.02 0.61 -3.09
N HIS A 43 -6.76 0.98 -2.85
CA HIS A 43 -6.04 2.06 -3.56
C HIS A 43 -6.16 1.92 -5.07
N LEU A 44 -5.81 0.75 -5.62
CA LEU A 44 -5.85 0.51 -7.05
C LEU A 44 -7.28 0.55 -7.61
N THR A 45 -8.28 0.06 -6.85
CA THR A 45 -9.68 0.14 -7.30
C THR A 45 -10.16 1.58 -7.44
N LEU A 46 -9.76 2.48 -6.54
CA LEU A 46 -10.09 3.91 -6.62
C LEU A 46 -9.29 4.62 -7.72
N ARG A 47 -7.96 4.48 -7.69
CA ARG A 47 -7.05 5.23 -8.58
C ARG A 47 -7.19 4.85 -10.05
N ALA A 48 -7.39 3.56 -10.33
CA ALA A 48 -7.60 3.10 -11.68
C ALA A 48 -9.09 3.10 -12.07
N ALA A 49 -9.99 3.52 -11.16
CA ALA A 49 -11.44 3.53 -11.36
C ALA A 49 -11.97 2.15 -11.81
N ILE A 50 -11.57 1.07 -11.13
CA ILE A 50 -11.99 -0.28 -11.52
C ILE A 50 -13.48 -0.44 -11.22
N PRO A 51 -14.35 -0.60 -12.24
CA PRO A 51 -15.78 -0.69 -12.03
C PRO A 51 -16.18 -1.98 -11.32
N ARG A 52 -17.35 -1.96 -10.69
CA ARG A 52 -17.96 -3.19 -10.14
C ARG A 52 -18.23 -4.19 -11.26
N ARG A 53 -18.77 -3.73 -12.39
CA ARG A 53 -18.90 -4.48 -13.66
C ARG A 53 -17.71 -4.23 -14.56
N LEU A 54 -16.79 -5.20 -14.65
CA LEU A 54 -15.53 -5.06 -15.39
C LEU A 54 -15.74 -4.80 -16.89
N GLU A 55 -16.89 -5.15 -17.44
CA GLU A 55 -17.26 -4.93 -18.84
C GLU A 55 -17.39 -3.44 -19.19
N ALA A 56 -17.68 -2.57 -18.20
CA ALA A 56 -17.82 -1.13 -18.43
C ALA A 56 -16.47 -0.47 -18.76
N ASP A 57 -15.39 -0.94 -18.14
CA ASP A 57 -14.02 -0.50 -18.41
C ASP A 57 -13.01 -1.62 -18.13
N PRO A 58 -12.74 -2.48 -19.14
CA PRO A 58 -11.70 -3.50 -19.05
C PRO A 58 -10.29 -2.95 -18.82
N ASP A 59 -10.01 -1.75 -19.31
CA ASP A 59 -8.67 -1.14 -19.30
C ASP A 59 -8.31 -0.57 -17.93
N ALA A 60 -9.30 -0.39 -17.04
CA ALA A 60 -9.05 -0.10 -15.63
C ALA A 60 -8.12 -1.13 -14.96
N LEU A 61 -8.19 -2.40 -15.37
CA LEU A 61 -7.28 -3.43 -14.87
C LEU A 61 -5.84 -3.21 -15.33
N VAL A 62 -5.67 -2.75 -16.57
CA VAL A 62 -4.37 -2.42 -17.14
C VAL A 62 -3.77 -1.21 -16.44
N ARG A 63 -4.55 -0.13 -16.25
CA ARG A 63 -4.10 1.06 -15.50
C ARG A 63 -3.65 0.70 -14.09
N ALA A 64 -4.39 -0.18 -13.41
CA ALA A 64 -4.03 -0.63 -12.07
C ALA A 64 -2.72 -1.46 -12.04
N VAL A 65 -2.53 -2.40 -12.97
CA VAL A 65 -1.32 -3.23 -12.98
C VAL A 65 -0.08 -2.42 -13.38
N GLU A 66 -0.23 -1.41 -14.24
CA GLU A 66 0.88 -0.53 -14.63
C GLU A 66 1.32 0.37 -13.47
N GLU A 67 0.40 1.01 -12.73
CA GLU A 67 0.78 1.79 -11.54
C GLU A 67 1.51 0.90 -10.51
N LEU A 68 1.03 -0.35 -10.33
CA LEU A 68 1.69 -1.32 -9.46
C LEU A 68 3.07 -1.72 -9.98
N HIS A 69 3.21 -1.91 -11.28
CA HIS A 69 4.47 -2.32 -11.91
C HIS A 69 5.53 -1.22 -11.82
N GLU A 70 5.16 0.03 -12.12
CA GLU A 70 6.05 1.20 -12.01
C GLU A 70 6.64 1.30 -10.60
N ALA A 71 5.80 1.21 -9.57
CA ALA A 71 6.22 1.20 -8.18
C ALA A 71 7.11 -0.01 -7.85
N ARG A 72 6.77 -1.19 -8.39
CA ARG A 72 7.53 -2.42 -8.16
C ARG A 72 8.94 -2.35 -8.76
N VAL A 73 9.12 -1.72 -9.92
CA VAL A 73 10.45 -1.55 -10.56
C VAL A 73 11.36 -0.72 -9.65
N LEU A 74 10.86 0.39 -9.11
CA LEU A 74 11.60 1.26 -8.19
C LEU A 74 11.96 0.53 -6.89
N TRP A 75 11.04 -0.28 -6.37
CA TRP A 75 11.30 -1.10 -5.19
C TRP A 75 12.34 -2.19 -5.45
N LEU A 76 12.27 -2.90 -6.58
CA LEU A 76 13.23 -3.95 -6.93
C LEU A 76 14.65 -3.41 -7.05
N ALA A 77 14.84 -2.31 -7.77
CA ALA A 77 16.15 -1.68 -7.91
C ALA A 77 16.77 -1.40 -6.53
N ARG A 78 16.01 -0.78 -5.62
CA ARG A 78 16.47 -0.50 -4.26
C ARG A 78 16.70 -1.76 -3.42
N ALA A 79 15.84 -2.77 -3.56
CA ALA A 79 16.00 -4.04 -2.85
C ALA A 79 17.26 -4.81 -3.31
N GLU A 80 17.61 -4.75 -4.59
CA GLU A 80 18.81 -5.35 -5.16
C GLU A 80 20.08 -4.66 -4.67
N GLU A 81 20.10 -3.32 -4.65
CA GLU A 81 21.17 -2.53 -4.06
C GLU A 81 21.40 -2.88 -2.60
N TYR A 82 20.31 -2.91 -1.80
CA TYR A 82 20.39 -3.30 -0.39
C TYR A 82 20.92 -4.72 -0.24
N ALA A 83 20.45 -5.68 -1.05
CA ALA A 83 20.95 -7.05 -1.00
C ALA A 83 22.44 -7.14 -1.35
N ALA A 84 22.91 -6.37 -2.34
CA ALA A 84 24.33 -6.29 -2.70
C ALA A 84 25.17 -5.72 -1.55
N GLN A 85 24.72 -4.62 -0.95
CA GLN A 85 25.38 -3.99 0.20
C GLN A 85 25.46 -4.96 1.39
N ARG A 86 24.34 -5.60 1.75
CA ARG A 86 24.32 -6.60 2.83
C ARG A 86 25.20 -7.79 2.57
N ARG A 87 25.33 -8.25 1.31
CA ARG A 87 26.27 -9.32 0.96
C ARG A 87 27.72 -8.88 1.19
N ALA A 88 28.09 -7.66 0.79
CA ALA A 88 29.43 -7.12 1.01
C ALA A 88 29.74 -6.95 2.51
N GLU A 89 28.83 -6.38 3.29
CA GLU A 89 28.99 -6.18 4.73
C GLU A 89 29.13 -7.50 5.49
N LYS A 90 28.29 -8.50 5.16
CA LYS A 90 28.39 -9.84 5.75
C LYS A 90 29.74 -10.50 5.46
N ARG A 91 30.28 -10.34 4.24
CA ARG A 91 31.62 -10.84 3.88
C ARG A 91 32.71 -10.10 4.67
N ALA A 92 32.54 -8.81 4.93
CA ALA A 92 33.42 -8.01 5.77
C ALA A 92 33.20 -8.20 7.30
N GLY A 93 32.44 -9.23 7.72
CA GLY A 93 32.18 -9.54 9.13
C GLY A 93 31.12 -8.66 9.81
N ARG A 94 30.60 -7.61 9.15
CA ARG A 94 29.56 -6.73 9.69
C ARG A 94 28.18 -7.35 9.52
N ARG A 95 27.69 -8.04 10.55
CA ARG A 95 26.38 -8.74 10.52
C ARG A 95 25.23 -7.99 11.17
N ALA A 96 25.50 -6.90 11.90
CA ALA A 96 24.45 -6.02 12.42
C ALA A 96 23.52 -5.55 11.30
N VAL A 97 22.22 -5.52 11.56
CA VAL A 97 21.21 -5.05 10.61
C VAL A 97 21.21 -3.52 10.66
N PRO A 98 21.28 -2.82 9.52
CA PRO A 98 21.19 -1.35 9.51
C PRO A 98 19.89 -0.84 10.13
N ASP A 99 20.00 0.26 10.87
CA ASP A 99 18.89 1.05 11.40
C ASP A 99 18.98 2.46 10.79
N PRO A 100 17.93 2.98 10.13
CA PRO A 100 16.60 2.38 9.96
C PRO A 100 16.58 1.16 9.02
N ARG A 101 15.72 0.20 9.34
CA ARG A 101 15.43 -0.92 8.42
C ARG A 101 14.72 -0.42 7.16
N PRO A 102 15.00 -1.02 5.98
CA PRO A 102 14.24 -0.74 4.78
C PRO A 102 12.74 -0.88 4.97
N TRP A 103 11.96 0.01 4.37
CA TRP A 103 10.51 0.08 4.59
C TRP A 103 9.79 -1.22 4.23
N TRP A 104 10.22 -1.94 3.19
CA TRP A 104 9.67 -3.25 2.79
C TRP A 104 10.06 -4.41 3.72
N LEU A 105 10.97 -4.19 4.68
CA LEU A 105 11.35 -5.15 5.72
C LEU A 105 10.78 -4.78 7.09
N ARG A 106 10.02 -3.68 7.20
CA ARG A 106 9.35 -3.30 8.44
C ARG A 106 8.29 -4.34 8.79
N SER A 107 8.12 -4.56 10.09
CA SER A 107 7.07 -5.43 10.59
C SER A 107 5.72 -4.81 10.30
N ARG A 108 4.83 -5.58 9.67
CA ARG A 108 3.43 -5.22 9.41
C ARG A 108 2.66 -4.77 10.67
N TRP A 109 3.10 -5.22 11.84
CA TRP A 109 2.44 -4.94 13.12
C TRP A 109 3.03 -3.74 13.84
N ASP A 110 4.27 -3.39 13.53
CA ASP A 110 5.08 -2.49 14.35
C ASP A 110 5.53 -1.24 13.59
N GLY A 111 5.37 -1.26 12.27
CA GLY A 111 5.66 -0.13 11.41
C GLY A 111 4.68 1.03 11.62
N PRO A 112 5.08 2.24 11.22
CA PRO A 112 4.20 3.41 11.23
C PRO A 112 3.02 3.28 10.24
N ASP A 113 3.10 2.33 9.32
CA ASP A 113 2.11 1.92 8.32
C ASP A 113 1.09 0.86 8.83
N ARG A 114 1.21 0.41 10.08
CA ARG A 114 0.37 -0.67 10.63
C ARG A 114 -1.14 -0.43 10.49
N VAL A 115 -1.57 0.83 10.45
CA VAL A 115 -2.99 1.20 10.32
C VAL A 115 -3.57 0.73 8.99
N TRP A 116 -2.80 0.75 7.89
CA TRP A 116 -3.28 0.35 6.56
C TRP A 116 -3.65 -1.13 6.47
N HIS A 117 -3.02 -1.95 7.32
CA HIS A 117 -3.34 -3.36 7.43
C HIS A 117 -4.64 -3.63 8.19
N GLN A 118 -5.04 -2.69 9.05
CA GLN A 118 -6.20 -2.79 9.93
C GLN A 118 -7.41 -2.08 9.32
N ASP A 119 -7.17 -0.97 8.62
CA ASP A 119 -8.14 -0.15 7.92
C ASP A 119 -7.67 0.12 6.46
N PRO A 120 -8.27 -0.56 5.47
CA PRO A 120 -7.95 -0.37 4.06
C PRO A 120 -8.30 1.00 3.49
N PHE A 121 -9.04 1.87 4.18
CA PHE A 121 -9.43 3.19 3.67
C PHE A 121 -8.42 4.28 3.97
N ARG A 122 -7.53 4.06 4.94
CA ARG A 122 -6.64 5.08 5.48
C ARG A 122 -5.26 5.11 4.83
N HIS A 123 -5.10 4.63 3.60
CA HIS A 123 -3.80 4.64 2.91
C HIS A 123 -3.52 5.98 2.21
N PRO A 124 -2.26 6.27 1.83
CA PRO A 124 -1.94 7.45 1.03
C PRO A 124 -2.70 7.49 -0.29
N SER A 125 -3.08 8.68 -0.75
CA SER A 125 -3.71 8.92 -2.06
C SER A 125 -2.69 9.09 -3.21
N LEU A 126 -1.40 9.24 -2.87
CA LEU A 126 -0.29 9.34 -3.83
C LEU A 126 -0.24 8.13 -4.75
N ARG A 127 0.31 8.31 -5.95
CA ARG A 127 0.65 7.15 -6.79
C ARG A 127 1.60 6.22 -6.04
N LEU A 128 1.46 4.91 -6.25
CA LEU A 128 2.34 3.94 -5.61
C LEU A 128 3.83 4.22 -5.90
N SER A 129 4.15 4.67 -7.12
CA SER A 129 5.52 5.01 -7.52
C SER A 129 6.06 6.22 -6.76
N GLU A 130 5.24 7.24 -6.49
CA GLU A 130 5.60 8.40 -5.68
C GLU A 130 5.87 8.02 -4.23
N TYR A 131 5.01 7.18 -3.65
CA TYR A 131 5.23 6.63 -2.30
C TYR A 131 6.55 5.88 -2.22
N VAL A 132 6.85 4.99 -3.17
CA VAL A 132 8.10 4.23 -3.19
C VAL A 132 9.32 5.14 -3.32
N ARG A 133 9.29 6.14 -4.21
CA ARG A 133 10.38 7.12 -4.34
C ARG A 133 10.61 7.86 -3.02
N ARG A 134 9.53 8.30 -2.39
CA ARG A 134 9.58 9.01 -1.11
C ARG A 134 10.17 8.15 0.00
N GLN A 135 9.75 6.89 0.11
CA GLN A 135 10.33 5.98 1.10
C GLN A 135 11.79 5.65 0.82
N ASN A 136 12.19 5.52 -0.45
CA ASN A 136 13.59 5.31 -0.81
C ASN A 136 14.44 6.53 -0.45
N ALA A 137 13.96 7.75 -0.73
CA ALA A 137 14.65 8.98 -0.34
C ALA A 137 14.85 9.07 1.19
N ILE A 138 13.85 8.68 1.99
CA ILE A 138 13.99 8.61 3.45
C ILE A 138 15.05 7.59 3.87
N LEU A 139 15.11 6.43 3.20
CA LEU A 139 16.17 5.44 3.47
C LEU A 139 17.57 5.94 3.09
N ASP A 140 17.65 6.86 2.14
CA ASP A 140 18.89 7.52 1.73
C ASP A 140 19.26 8.70 2.66
N GLY A 141 18.46 8.95 3.70
CA GLY A 141 18.70 9.99 4.71
C GLY A 141 18.02 11.33 4.40
N ALA A 142 17.14 11.41 3.41
CA ALA A 142 16.38 12.62 3.15
C ALA A 142 15.31 12.84 4.23
N GLU A 143 15.06 14.11 4.56
CA GLU A 143 14.01 14.55 5.49
C GLU A 143 12.93 15.32 4.72
N PRO A 144 12.01 14.62 4.03
CA PRO A 144 11.00 15.29 3.22
C PRO A 144 9.97 16.00 4.12
N SER A 145 9.47 17.16 3.68
CA SER A 145 8.48 17.93 4.44
C SER A 145 7.15 17.18 4.60
N GLY A 146 6.45 17.43 5.71
CA GLY A 146 5.16 16.80 6.00
C GLY A 146 5.24 15.31 6.32
N CYS A 147 4.12 14.61 6.12
CA CYS A 147 4.03 13.19 6.44
C CYS A 147 5.06 12.35 5.64
N PRO A 148 5.82 11.44 6.27
CA PRO A 148 6.76 10.57 5.56
C PRO A 148 6.12 9.72 4.46
N ALA A 149 4.83 9.37 4.59
CA ALA A 149 4.12 8.55 3.61
C ALA A 149 3.43 9.34 2.50
N CYS A 150 2.59 10.32 2.84
CA CYS A 150 1.79 11.05 1.84
C CYS A 150 2.24 12.49 1.58
N GLY A 151 3.17 13.05 2.35
CA GLY A 151 3.59 14.45 2.24
C GLY A 151 2.61 15.48 2.79
N ASP A 152 1.50 15.05 3.42
CA ASP A 152 0.53 15.96 4.03
C ASP A 152 1.16 16.75 5.20
N GLU A 153 1.03 18.07 5.15
CA GLU A 153 1.49 19.02 6.17
C GLU A 153 0.34 19.50 7.08
N GLY A 154 -0.88 18.95 6.86
CA GLY A 154 -2.04 19.26 7.67
C GLY A 154 -1.90 18.86 9.15
N PRO A 155 -2.84 19.33 9.99
CA PRO A 155 -2.82 19.04 11.41
C PRO A 155 -2.91 17.53 11.69
N ARG A 156 -2.19 17.08 12.70
CA ARG A 156 -2.19 15.69 13.16
C ARG A 156 -3.52 15.37 13.82
N VAL A 157 -3.96 14.12 13.68
CA VAL A 157 -5.18 13.62 14.32
C VAL A 157 -4.78 12.75 15.50
N LEU A 158 -5.31 13.09 16.68
CA LEU A 158 -5.19 12.24 17.87
C LEU A 158 -6.22 11.11 17.77
N SER A 159 -5.74 9.88 17.81
CA SER A 159 -6.59 8.69 17.83
C SER A 159 -6.41 7.95 19.14
N SER A 160 -7.53 7.62 19.78
CA SER A 160 -7.52 6.79 20.99
C SER A 160 -7.24 5.35 20.61
N THR A 161 -6.36 4.74 21.38
CA THR A 161 -6.04 3.33 21.27
C THR A 161 -6.71 2.48 22.37
N GLY A 162 -7.56 3.10 23.19
CA GLY A 162 -8.13 2.50 24.40
C GLY A 162 -7.21 2.49 25.62
N HIS A 163 -5.90 2.67 25.45
CA HIS A 163 -4.91 2.75 26.55
C HIS A 163 -4.14 4.06 26.56
N GLY A 164 -4.18 4.81 25.47
CA GLY A 164 -3.58 6.13 25.33
C GLY A 164 -3.87 6.70 23.94
N TRP A 165 -3.08 7.68 23.55
CA TRP A 165 -3.27 8.39 22.28
C TRP A 165 -2.08 8.18 21.35
N VAL A 166 -2.35 8.12 20.06
CA VAL A 166 -1.34 8.17 18.99
C VAL A 166 -1.63 9.34 18.07
N GLU A 167 -0.58 9.96 17.54
CA GLU A 167 -0.73 10.99 16.52
C GLU A 167 -0.61 10.36 15.14
N LEU A 168 -1.66 10.51 14.36
CA LEU A 168 -1.75 10.01 13.00
C LEU A 168 -1.74 11.17 12.01
N CYS A 169 -1.16 10.93 10.84
CA CYS A 169 -1.37 11.80 9.70
C CYS A 169 -2.86 11.80 9.32
N ARG A 170 -3.45 12.98 9.13
CA ARG A 170 -4.85 13.11 8.72
C ARG A 170 -5.13 12.44 7.38
N GLY A 171 -4.25 12.64 6.40
CA GLY A 171 -4.46 12.15 5.03
C GLY A 171 -4.24 10.64 4.84
N CYS A 172 -3.38 9.99 5.62
CA CYS A 172 -3.04 8.58 5.39
C CYS A 172 -2.81 7.75 6.65
N ALA A 173 -3.26 8.23 7.82
CA ALA A 173 -3.14 7.55 9.11
C ALA A 173 -1.75 6.98 9.45
N TRP A 174 -0.69 7.49 8.83
CA TRP A 174 0.68 7.16 9.18
C TRP A 174 0.95 7.60 10.61
N VAL A 175 1.54 6.73 11.42
CA VAL A 175 1.82 7.02 12.82
C VAL A 175 3.02 7.95 12.90
N LEU A 176 2.77 9.20 13.31
CA LEU A 176 3.77 10.25 13.44
C LEU A 176 4.39 10.25 14.85
N ALA A 177 3.58 10.00 15.87
CA ALA A 177 4.03 9.80 17.24
C ALA A 177 3.42 8.51 17.81
N PRO A 178 4.24 7.56 18.30
CA PRO A 178 3.74 6.36 18.97
C PRO A 178 3.12 6.72 20.32
N CYS A 179 2.43 5.75 20.94
CA CYS A 179 1.79 5.98 22.22
C CYS A 179 2.85 6.22 23.32
N PRO A 180 2.67 7.21 24.21
CA PRO A 180 3.64 7.50 25.28
C PRO A 180 3.93 6.33 26.23
N CYS A 181 3.01 5.37 26.36
CA CYS A 181 3.20 4.18 27.20
C CYS A 181 4.23 3.18 26.62
N GLY A 182 4.73 3.42 25.41
CA GLY A 182 5.66 2.51 24.71
C GLY A 182 5.01 1.22 24.22
N GLN A 183 3.74 0.97 24.56
CA GLN A 183 3.00 -0.20 24.12
C GLN A 183 2.40 -0.01 22.73
N ARG A 184 2.24 -1.12 22.03
CA ARG A 184 1.62 -1.16 20.71
C ARG A 184 0.17 -1.54 20.88
N HIS A 185 -0.70 -0.67 20.39
CA HIS A 185 -2.13 -0.90 20.46
C HIS A 185 -2.71 -1.18 19.08
N ARG A 186 -3.69 -2.07 19.07
CA ARG A 186 -4.52 -2.32 17.91
C ARG A 186 -5.31 -1.05 17.60
N PHE A 187 -5.28 -0.63 16.35
CA PHE A 187 -6.19 0.36 15.81
C PHE A 187 -7.54 -0.32 15.58
N VAL A 188 -8.60 0.25 16.14
CA VAL A 188 -9.97 -0.19 15.89
C VAL A 188 -10.54 0.77 14.85
N PRO A 189 -10.85 0.29 13.62
CA PRO A 189 -11.49 1.14 12.62
C PRO A 189 -12.80 1.71 13.15
N GLU A 190 -13.02 3.01 12.94
CA GLU A 190 -14.26 3.69 13.32
C GLU A 190 -15.47 3.16 12.54
N ILE A 191 -15.23 2.74 11.29
CA ILE A 191 -16.25 2.22 10.40
C ILE A 191 -16.03 0.73 10.19
N LEU A 192 -17.06 -0.05 10.53
CA LEU A 192 -17.09 -1.48 10.24
C LEU A 192 -17.19 -1.67 8.72
N PHE A 193 -16.19 -2.32 8.15
CA PHE A 193 -16.16 -2.63 6.73
C PHE A 193 -16.21 -4.13 6.50
N SER A 194 -16.88 -4.51 5.41
CA SER A 194 -16.83 -5.87 4.90
C SER A 194 -15.68 -6.00 3.93
N TRP A 195 -14.67 -6.81 4.28
CA TRP A 195 -13.63 -7.19 3.33
C TRP A 195 -14.22 -7.81 2.06
N ASN A 196 -15.28 -8.62 2.19
CA ASN A 196 -15.97 -9.19 1.03
C ASN A 196 -16.58 -8.11 0.14
N GLY A 197 -17.12 -7.03 0.72
CA GLY A 197 -17.63 -5.88 -0.01
C GLY A 197 -16.52 -5.16 -0.78
N ILE A 198 -15.40 -4.84 -0.13
CA ILE A 198 -14.23 -4.24 -0.80
C ILE A 198 -13.73 -5.16 -1.90
N TRP A 199 -13.59 -6.45 -1.61
CA TRP A 199 -13.12 -7.47 -2.56
C TRP A 199 -14.00 -7.54 -3.81
N GLN A 200 -15.32 -7.44 -3.65
CA GLN A 200 -16.30 -7.37 -4.73
C GLN A 200 -16.44 -5.96 -5.34
N ARG A 201 -15.70 -4.97 -4.84
CA ARG A 201 -15.74 -3.56 -5.24
C ARG A 201 -17.12 -2.93 -5.06
N ALA A 202 -17.80 -3.26 -3.96
CA ALA A 202 -19.10 -2.68 -3.64
C ALA A 202 -19.03 -1.17 -3.30
N HIS A 203 -17.84 -0.67 -2.97
CA HIS A 203 -17.51 0.75 -2.85
C HIS A 203 -17.33 1.47 -4.19
N MET A 204 -17.37 0.73 -5.32
CA MET A 204 -17.38 1.27 -6.66
C MET A 204 -18.76 1.06 -7.28
N SER A 205 -19.17 1.99 -8.13
CA SER A 205 -20.35 1.87 -8.98
C SER A 205 -20.08 0.93 -10.17
N ASP A 206 -21.12 0.66 -10.96
CA ASP A 206 -21.00 -0.14 -12.18
C ASP A 206 -20.21 0.56 -13.29
N ASP A 207 -20.12 1.89 -13.26
CA ASP A 207 -19.39 2.74 -14.21
C ASP A 207 -17.98 3.14 -13.74
N GLY A 208 -17.58 2.77 -12.52
CA GLY A 208 -16.21 3.03 -12.01
C GLY A 208 -16.05 4.31 -11.20
N THR A 209 -17.15 4.96 -10.81
CA THR A 209 -17.16 6.05 -9.83
C THR A 209 -17.30 5.49 -8.40
N PRO A 210 -16.87 6.22 -7.35
CA PRO A 210 -17.14 5.80 -5.98
C PRO A 210 -18.64 5.70 -5.71
N ASN A 211 -19.08 4.59 -5.11
CA ASN A 211 -20.49 4.37 -4.81
C ASN A 211 -20.95 5.31 -3.68
N PRO A 212 -21.91 6.23 -3.93
CA PRO A 212 -22.36 7.21 -2.93
C PRO A 212 -23.12 6.58 -1.76
N HIS A 213 -23.65 5.36 -1.92
CA HIS A 213 -24.39 4.63 -0.89
C HIS A 213 -23.51 3.65 -0.10
N TRP A 214 -22.24 3.52 -0.45
CA TRP A 214 -21.31 2.75 0.38
C TRP A 214 -21.03 3.56 1.64
N PRO A 215 -21.00 2.96 2.84
CA PRO A 215 -20.58 3.66 4.05
C PRO A 215 -19.18 4.23 3.79
N ALA A 216 -19.12 5.53 3.54
CA ALA A 216 -17.88 6.24 3.29
C ALA A 216 -17.09 6.20 4.59
N GLY A 217 -15.92 5.55 4.52
CA GLY A 217 -14.85 5.64 5.50
C GLY A 217 -14.42 7.08 5.73
#